data_AF-B8KJN9-F1
#
_entry.id   AF-B8KJN9-F1
#
_cell.length_a   1.000
_cell.length_b   1.000
_cell.length_c   1.000
_cell.angle_alpha   90.00
_cell.angle_beta   90.00
_cell.angle_gamma   90.00
#
_symmetry.space_group_name_H-M   'P 1'
#
loop_
_entity.id
_entity.type
_entity.pdbx_description
1 polymer ?
#
loop_
_entity_poly.entity_id
_entity_poly.type
_entity_poly.pdbx_seq_one_letter_code
_entity_poly.pdbx_strand_id
1 'polypeptide(L)'
;MGEMNVDYIADAGRKAKGKRPQFFELAESERIMGILMAVVEELAVTRERLDTVERLLESTGKLDRSAIDAFHPDAAQARERGLMNQEYIARVMRILQQEREALEETLSGGPEKTLDEVSAQLGET
;
A
#
# COMPACT_ATOMS: atom_id res chain seq x y z
N MET A 1 -15.49 -3.99 26.13
CA MET A 1 -14.76 -3.37 25.01
C MET A 1 -14.33 -4.52 24.11
N GLY A 2 -15.07 -4.81 23.04
CA GLY A 2 -14.73 -5.93 22.16
C GLY A 2 -13.44 -5.60 21.40
N GLU A 3 -12.50 -6.53 21.33
CA GLU A 3 -11.35 -6.42 20.43
C GLU A 3 -11.88 -6.23 19.01
N MET A 4 -11.74 -5.03 18.46
CA MET A 4 -11.89 -4.84 17.02
C MET A 4 -10.69 -5.51 16.38
N ASN A 5 -10.92 -6.67 15.77
CA ASN A 5 -9.96 -7.30 14.87
C ASN A 5 -9.88 -6.44 13.60
N VAL A 6 -9.11 -5.35 13.67
CA VAL A 6 -8.85 -4.45 12.55
C VAL A 6 -7.75 -5.09 11.70
N ASP A 7 -8.15 -5.63 10.55
CA ASP A 7 -7.19 -5.99 9.51
C ASP A 7 -6.71 -4.71 8.83
N TYR A 8 -5.74 -4.05 9.47
CA TYR A 8 -5.16 -2.79 9.03
C TYR A 8 -4.48 -2.89 7.67
N ILE A 9 -4.11 -4.10 7.23
CA ILE A 9 -3.51 -4.35 5.91
C ILE A 9 -4.60 -4.29 4.84
N ALA A 10 -5.72 -4.98 5.06
CA ALA A 10 -6.89 -4.88 4.18
C ALA A 10 -7.49 -3.47 4.17
N ASP A 11 -7.59 -2.84 5.35
CA ASP A 11 -8.17 -1.52 5.53
C ASP A 11 -7.32 -0.40 4.99
N ALA A 12 -5.99 -0.53 5.05
CA ALA A 12 -5.11 0.34 4.31
C ALA A 12 -5.63 0.33 2.89
N GLY A 13 -5.70 -0.83 2.23
CA GLY A 13 -6.07 -1.14 0.84
C GLY A 13 -7.35 -0.53 0.25
N ARG A 14 -8.31 -0.14 1.08
CA ARG A 14 -9.69 0.14 0.65
C ARG A 14 -9.80 1.11 -0.53
N LYS A 15 -10.66 0.76 -1.49
CA LYS A 15 -11.02 1.58 -2.66
C LYS A 15 -11.70 2.88 -2.21
N ALA A 16 -11.31 3.99 -2.83
CA ALA A 16 -11.98 5.27 -2.65
C ALA A 16 -13.39 5.24 -3.29
N LYS A 17 -14.37 5.91 -2.69
CA LYS A 17 -15.77 5.91 -3.17
C LYS A 17 -15.98 6.60 -4.54
N GLY A 18 -14.98 7.28 -5.09
CA GLY A 18 -15.07 8.02 -6.35
C GLY A 18 -14.45 7.29 -7.54
N LYS A 19 -14.87 7.66 -8.76
CA LYS A 19 -14.23 7.20 -10.01
C LYS A 19 -12.83 7.80 -10.08
N ARG A 20 -11.80 6.95 -10.26
CA ARG A 20 -10.41 7.40 -10.40
C ARG A 20 -10.27 8.08 -11.78
N PRO A 21 -9.86 9.36 -11.85
CA PRO A 21 -9.61 10.02 -13.12
C PRO A 21 -8.47 9.30 -13.84
N GLN A 22 -8.57 9.19 -15.17
CA GLN A 22 -7.49 8.66 -16.01
C GLN A 22 -6.83 9.83 -16.74
N PHE A 23 -5.52 9.98 -16.58
CA PHE A 23 -4.75 11.09 -17.16
C PHE A 23 -3.90 10.66 -18.36
N PHE A 24 -3.48 9.40 -18.42
CA PHE A 24 -2.71 8.86 -19.55
C PHE A 24 -3.60 8.14 -20.56
N GLU A 25 -3.19 8.10 -21.83
CA GLU A 25 -3.92 7.37 -22.88
C GLU A 25 -4.05 5.87 -22.57
N LEU A 26 -2.97 5.28 -22.03
CA LEU A 26 -2.94 3.88 -21.60
C LEU A 26 -3.06 3.80 -20.07
N ALA A 27 -4.08 3.09 -19.59
CA ALA A 27 -4.30 2.88 -18.16
C ALA A 27 -3.10 2.20 -17.47
N GLU A 28 -2.37 1.34 -18.19
CA GLU A 28 -1.15 0.66 -17.73
C GLU A 28 -0.08 1.66 -17.31
N SER A 29 0.05 2.78 -18.03
CA SER A 29 1.06 3.81 -17.76
C SER A 29 0.77 4.52 -16.44
N GLU A 30 -0.51 4.77 -16.16
CA GLU A 30 -0.94 5.38 -14.90
C GLU A 30 -0.74 4.44 -13.70
N ARG A 31 -1.01 3.14 -13.89
CA ARG A 31 -0.72 2.11 -12.87
C ARG A 31 0.76 2.08 -12.53
N ILE A 32 1.62 1.96 -13.55
CA ILE A 32 3.07 1.88 -13.36
C ILE A 32 3.59 3.14 -12.67
N MET A 33 3.14 4.32 -13.10
CA MET A 33 3.51 5.59 -12.49
C MET A 33 3.07 5.66 -11.01
N GLY A 34 1.83 5.26 -10.70
CA GLY A 34 1.33 5.25 -9.33
C GLY A 34 2.11 4.29 -8.42
N ILE A 35 2.43 3.10 -8.92
CA ILE A 35 3.25 2.12 -8.20
C ILE A 35 4.66 2.67 -7.97
N LEU A 36 5.28 3.25 -9.01
CA LEU A 36 6.61 3.84 -8.92
C LEU A 36 6.66 4.98 -7.90
N MET A 37 5.69 5.89 -7.93
CA MET A 37 5.64 7.01 -7.00
C MET A 37 5.47 6.55 -5.55
N ALA A 38 4.63 5.55 -5.30
CA ALA A 38 4.49 4.95 -3.97
C ALA A 38 5.81 4.35 -3.47
N VAL A 39 6.55 3.64 -4.34
CA VAL A 39 7.88 3.09 -3.99
C VAL A 39 8.89 4.20 -3.70
N VAL A 40 8.91 5.25 -4.53
CA VAL A 40 9.84 6.38 -4.38
C VAL A 40 9.61 7.09 -3.05
N GLU A 41 8.35 7.35 -2.68
CA GLU A 41 8.00 8.01 -1.42
C GLU A 41 8.42 7.17 -0.21
N GLU A 42 8.05 5.88 -0.19
CA GLU A 42 8.44 4.95 0.89
C GLU A 42 9.96 4.83 1.01
N LEU A 43 10.69 4.79 -0.11
CA LEU A 43 12.15 4.69 -0.11
C LEU A 43 12.82 5.97 0.40
N ALA A 44 12.30 7.15 0.02
CA ALA A 44 12.82 8.43 0.49
C ALA A 44 12.66 8.55 2.01
N VAL A 45 11.46 8.31 2.53
CA VAL A 45 11.17 8.36 3.97
C VAL A 45 12.01 7.35 4.74
N THR A 46 12.17 6.13 4.20
CA THR A 46 12.99 5.09 4.84
C THR A 46 14.47 5.51 4.91
N ARG A 47 15.03 6.08 3.82
CA ARG A 47 16.43 6.54 3.79
C ARG A 47 16.69 7.66 4.79
N GLU A 48 15.78 8.64 4.89
CA GLU A 48 15.91 9.75 5.85
C GLU A 48 15.83 9.28 7.30
N ARG A 49 14.88 8.37 7.60
CA ARG A 49 14.76 7.78 8.94
C ARG A 49 15.98 6.94 9.29
N LEU A 50 16.52 6.18 8.34
CA LEU A 50 17.71 5.36 8.56
C LEU A 50 18.94 6.23 8.85
N ASP A 51 19.22 7.26 8.04
CA ASP A 51 20.32 8.20 8.30
C ASP A 51 20.20 8.85 9.69
N THR A 52 18.98 9.22 10.08
CA THR A 52 18.72 9.78 11.43
C THR A 52 19.07 8.77 12.53
N VAL A 53 18.65 7.52 12.39
CA VAL A 53 18.96 6.45 13.37
C VAL A 53 20.46 6.20 13.46
N GLU A 54 21.15 6.09 12.32
CA GLU A 54 22.60 5.88 12.27
C GLU A 54 23.37 6.99 12.99
N ARG A 55 23.01 8.26 12.72
CA ARG A 55 23.64 9.42 13.37
C ARG A 55 23.38 9.46 14.88
N LEU A 56 22.17 9.10 15.32
CA LEU A 56 21.83 9.07 16.75
C LEU A 56 22.59 7.95 17.48
N LEU A 57 22.75 6.78 16.86
CA LEU A 57 23.50 5.67 17.45
C LEU A 57 25.01 5.93 17.49
N GLU A 58 25.57 6.54 16.44
CA GLU A 58 26.97 6.95 16.41
C GLU A 58 27.26 8.06 17.42
N SER A 59 26.40 9.08 17.53
CA SER A 59 26.59 10.17 18.50
C SER A 59 26.54 9.71 19.96
N THR A 60 25.87 8.59 20.23
CA THR A 60 25.86 7.95 21.56
C THR A 60 27.02 6.98 21.78
N GLY A 61 27.89 6.77 20.78
CA GLY A 61 29.03 5.86 20.82
C GLY A 61 28.66 4.37 20.87
N LYS A 62 27.39 4.04 20.55
CA LYS A 62 26.86 2.67 20.67
C LYS A 62 27.06 1.82 19.42
N LEU A 63 27.24 2.46 18.27
CA LEU A 63 27.36 1.80 16.97
C LEU A 63 28.26 2.65 16.06
N ASP A 64 29.26 2.03 15.45
CA ASP A 64 29.95 2.60 14.29
C ASP A 64 29.16 2.24 13.03
N ARG A 65 28.99 3.20 12.10
CA ARG A 65 28.26 2.97 10.85
C ARG A 65 28.90 1.86 10.02
N SER A 66 30.23 1.68 10.10
CA SER A 66 30.93 0.59 9.41
C SER A 66 30.44 -0.81 9.83
N ALA A 67 29.88 -0.95 11.05
CA ALA A 67 29.32 -2.20 11.54
C ALA A 67 28.00 -2.57 10.84
N ILE A 68 27.28 -1.59 10.28
CA ILE A 68 26.05 -1.82 9.51
C ILE A 68 26.39 -2.49 8.18
N ASP A 69 27.41 -1.99 7.49
CA ASP A 69 27.88 -2.55 6.21
C ASP A 69 28.45 -3.97 6.37
N ALA A 70 29.04 -4.27 7.54
CA ALA A 70 29.57 -5.58 7.87
C ALA A 70 28.52 -6.56 8.43
N PHE A 71 27.28 -6.13 8.67
CA PHE A 71 26.27 -6.93 9.35
C PHE A 71 25.82 -8.13 8.51
N HIS A 72 25.88 -9.32 9.10
CA HIS A 72 25.37 -10.55 8.50
C HIS A 72 24.21 -11.09 9.35
N PRO A 73 22.99 -11.15 8.81
CA PRO A 73 21.84 -11.64 9.56
C PRO A 73 21.97 -13.14 9.83
N ASP A 74 21.54 -13.57 11.01
CA ASP A 74 21.31 -14.97 11.30
C ASP A 74 20.02 -15.50 10.64
N ALA A 75 19.75 -16.79 10.79
CA ALA A 75 18.59 -17.45 10.16
C ALA A 75 17.23 -16.94 10.69
N ALA A 76 17.15 -16.47 11.93
CA ALA A 76 15.92 -15.93 12.49
C ALA A 76 15.69 -14.50 11.97
N GLN A 77 16.74 -13.67 12.00
CA GLN A 77 16.72 -12.30 11.47
C GLN A 77 16.41 -12.27 9.96
N ALA A 78 16.97 -13.21 9.20
CA ALA A 78 16.67 -13.34 7.77
C ALA A 78 15.18 -13.67 7.52
N ARG A 79 14.58 -14.51 8.36
CA ARG A 79 13.16 -14.86 8.26
C ARG A 79 12.26 -13.67 8.58
N GLU A 80 12.59 -12.93 9.63
CA GLU A 80 11.88 -11.70 10.00
C GLU A 80 11.94 -10.66 8.87
N ARG A 81 13.12 -10.43 8.29
CA ARG A 81 13.29 -9.59 7.10
C ARG A 81 12.47 -10.09 5.90
N GLY A 82 12.34 -11.40 5.75
CA GLY A 82 11.48 -12.01 4.74
C GLY A 82 10.01 -11.62 4.90
N LEU A 83 9.48 -11.66 6.13
CA LEU A 83 8.12 -11.22 6.42
C LEU A 83 7.95 -9.72 6.18
N MET A 84 8.89 -8.91 6.65
CA MET A 84 8.88 -7.45 6.40
C MET A 84 8.86 -7.13 4.90
N ASN A 85 9.61 -7.87 4.08
CA ASN A 85 9.60 -7.72 2.62
C ASN A 85 8.25 -8.07 2.00
N GLN A 86 7.58 -9.12 2.49
CA GLN A 86 6.25 -9.50 2.00
C GLN A 86 5.21 -8.41 2.29
N GLU A 87 5.23 -7.84 3.49
CA GLU A 87 4.37 -6.72 3.87
C GLU A 87 4.64 -5.48 3.01
N TYR A 88 5.91 -5.16 2.75
CA TYR A 88 6.30 -4.04 1.89
C TYR A 88 5.78 -4.23 0.46
N ILE A 89 5.95 -5.41 -0.12
CA ILE A 89 5.45 -5.73 -1.46
C ILE A 89 3.93 -5.59 -1.51
N ALA A 90 3.20 -6.03 -0.47
CA ALA A 90 1.75 -5.86 -0.41
C ALA A 90 1.32 -4.38 -0.45
N ARG A 91 2.02 -3.50 0.27
CA ARG A 91 1.76 -2.05 0.25
C ARG A 91 2.02 -1.44 -1.13
N VAL A 92 3.12 -1.81 -1.77
CA VAL A 92 3.48 -1.33 -3.11
C VAL A 92 2.49 -1.81 -4.18
N MET A 93 2.09 -3.08 -4.12
CA MET A 93 1.22 -3.72 -5.13
C MET A 93 -0.27 -3.43 -4.92
N ARG A 94 -0.62 -2.64 -3.92
CA ARG A 94 -1.99 -2.29 -3.56
C ARG A 94 -2.84 -1.77 -4.73
N ILE A 95 -2.25 -1.03 -5.67
CA ILE A 95 -3.00 -0.52 -6.83
C ILE A 95 -3.62 -1.67 -7.64
N LEU A 96 -2.88 -2.76 -7.82
CA LEU A 96 -3.39 -3.96 -8.51
C LEU A 96 -4.46 -4.67 -7.67
N GLN A 97 -4.33 -4.62 -6.34
CA GLN A 97 -5.29 -5.20 -5.42
C GLN A 97 -6.66 -4.51 -5.53
N GLN A 98 -6.66 -3.18 -5.60
CA GLN A 98 -7.86 -2.35 -5.80
C GLN A 98 -8.51 -2.58 -7.17
N GLU A 99 -7.72 -2.84 -8.21
CA GLU A 99 -8.24 -3.16 -9.54
C GLU A 99 -8.91 -4.53 -9.57
N ARG A 100 -8.32 -5.54 -8.91
CA ARG A 100 -8.94 -6.86 -8.76
C ARG A 100 -10.29 -6.76 -8.06
N GLU A 101 -10.34 -6.03 -6.95
CA GLU A 101 -11.59 -5.79 -6.19
C GLU A 101 -12.64 -5.07 -7.05
N ALA A 102 -12.23 -4.06 -7.84
CA ALA A 102 -13.15 -3.37 -8.75
C ALA A 102 -13.70 -4.30 -9.85
N LEU A 103 -12.88 -5.21 -10.37
CA LEU A 103 -13.31 -6.20 -11.35
C LEU A 103 -14.28 -7.22 -10.73
N GLU A 104 -13.97 -7.73 -9.53
CA GLU A 104 -14.85 -8.64 -8.77
C GLU A 104 -16.21 -8.00 -8.50
N GLU A 105 -16.25 -6.74 -8.06
CA GLU A 105 -17.47 -5.96 -7.83
C GLU A 105 -18.30 -5.77 -9.11
N THR A 106 -17.62 -5.60 -10.26
CA THR A 106 -18.30 -5.48 -11.56
C THR A 106 -18.89 -6.83 -12.01
N LEU A 107 -18.19 -7.93 -11.72
CA LEU A 107 -18.59 -9.29 -12.07
C LEU A 107 -19.67 -9.86 -11.14
N SER A 108 -19.70 -9.46 -9.86
CA SER A 108 -20.72 -9.86 -8.89
C SER A 108 -22.08 -9.16 -9.08
N GLY A 109 -22.22 -8.33 -10.12
CA GLY A 109 -23.27 -7.33 -10.22
C GLY A 109 -22.87 -6.13 -9.38
N GLY A 110 -22.61 -5.00 -10.03
CA GLY A 110 -22.17 -3.75 -9.39
C GLY A 110 -23.08 -3.31 -8.23
N PRO A 111 -22.72 -2.24 -7.49
CA PRO A 111 -23.46 -1.79 -6.32
C PRO A 111 -24.95 -1.81 -6.64
N GLU A 112 -25.69 -2.60 -5.87
CA GLU A 112 -27.14 -2.69 -5.95
C GLU A 112 -27.64 -1.26 -5.97
N LYS A 113 -27.99 -0.74 -7.17
CA LYS A 113 -28.61 0.58 -7.28
C LYS A 113 -29.76 0.52 -6.29
N THR A 114 -29.70 1.35 -5.26
CA THR A 114 -30.77 1.36 -4.27
C THR A 114 -32.07 1.61 -5.02
N LEU A 115 -33.16 0.98 -4.57
CA LEU A 115 -34.47 1.09 -5.24
C LEU A 115 -34.87 2.56 -5.50
N ASP A 116 -34.38 3.49 -4.68
CA ASP A 116 -34.52 4.94 -4.84
C ASP A 116 -33.87 5.49 -6.14
N GLU A 117 -32.68 5.02 -6.52
CA GLU A 117 -31.99 5.45 -7.74
C GLU A 117 -32.63 4.89 -9.02
N VAL A 118 -33.20 3.68 -8.95
CA VAL A 118 -33.94 3.06 -10.06
C VAL A 118 -35.30 3.74 -10.26
N SER A 119 -35.98 4.11 -9.17
CA SER A 119 -37.28 4.79 -9.22
C SER A 119 -37.17 6.21 -9.79
N ALA A 120 -36.08 6.93 -9.47
CA ALA A 120 -35.80 8.26 -10.03
C ALA A 120 -35.57 8.21 -11.56
N GLN A 121 -34.89 7.18 -12.08
CA GLN A 121 -34.65 7.03 -13.52
C GLN A 121 -35.90 6.66 -14.34
N LEU A 122 -36.87 5.97 -13.73
CA LEU A 122 -38.12 5.56 -14.41
C LEU A 122 -39.22 6.63 -14.32
N GLY A 123 -39.08 7.62 -13.42
CA GLY A 123 -40.00 8.75 -13.31
C GLY A 123 -39.75 9.89 -14.30
N GLU A 124 -38.65 9.85 -15.04
CA GLU A 124 -38.26 10.89 -16.03
C GLU A 124 -38.46 10.45 -17.50
N THR A 125 -39.03 9.28 -17.76
CA THR A 125 -39.46 8.82 -19.11
C THR A 125 -40.98 8.76 -19.22
#